data_AF-A0A420ERX2-F1
#
_entry.id   AF-A0A420ERX2-F1
#
_cell.length_a   1.000
_cell.length_b   1.000
_cell.length_c   1.000
_cell.angle_alpha   90.00
_cell.angle_beta   90.00
_cell.angle_gamma   90.00
#
_symmetry.space_group_name_H-M   'P 1'
#
loop_
_entity.id
_entity.type
_entity.pdbx_description
1 polymer ?
#
loop_
_entity_poly.entity_id
_entity_poly.type
_entity_poly.pdbx_seq_one_letter_code
_entity_poly.pdbx_strand_id
1 'polypeptide(L)'
;MPIFHRGSRKHRFISHTIHVRKCIAPQLVSLADRLFADDADGDAFQTALRPFFLAERPRIAILKGDEIWFHVEGPLHDCGGRTFPLGAQVFVDHRGWLQLGPVDAADLHARLREAIDAAAFNWLIEHDLLNQCEPLRSRCNRPIDDEVALRQMADAAALIYPEAEPSNA
;
A
#
# COMPACT_ATOMS: atom_id res chain seq x y z
N MET A 1 -27.02 -15.67 -0.97
CA MET A 1 -25.82 -16.36 -0.46
C MET A 1 -24.70 -15.34 -0.34
N PRO A 2 -23.94 -15.27 0.77
CA PRO A 2 -22.83 -14.32 0.87
C PRO A 2 -21.75 -14.70 -0.15
N ILE A 3 -21.45 -13.80 -1.08
CA ILE A 3 -20.47 -14.00 -2.16
C ILE A 3 -19.03 -14.04 -1.60
N PHE A 4 -18.81 -13.44 -0.43
CA PHE A 4 -17.53 -13.44 0.27
C PHE A 4 -17.58 -14.44 1.43
N HIS A 5 -16.88 -15.57 1.29
CA HIS A 5 -16.64 -16.50 2.39
C HIS A 5 -15.14 -16.55 2.68
N ARG A 6 -14.76 -16.21 3.91
CA ARG A 6 -13.41 -16.41 4.41
C ARG A 6 -13.44 -17.51 5.47
N GLY A 7 -12.73 -18.60 5.22
CA GLY A 7 -12.65 -19.72 6.15
C GLY A 7 -11.92 -19.33 7.43
N SER A 8 -12.45 -19.75 8.58
CA SER A 8 -11.79 -19.66 9.89
C SER A 8 -10.45 -20.41 9.87
N ARG A 9 -9.33 -19.69 10.01
CA ARG A 9 -8.01 -20.30 10.24
C ARG A 9 -7.80 -20.44 11.75
N LYS A 10 -7.33 -21.60 12.21
CA LYS A 10 -6.89 -21.79 13.59
C LYS A 10 -5.48 -21.21 13.73
N HIS A 11 -5.34 -20.10 14.43
CA HIS A 11 -4.06 -19.42 14.66
C HIS A 11 -3.39 -19.91 15.95
N ARG A 12 -2.05 -20.04 15.93
CA ARG A 12 -1.21 -20.27 17.11
C ARG A 12 -0.49 -18.96 17.43
N PHE A 13 -0.76 -18.39 18.60
CA PHE A 13 -0.10 -17.16 19.05
C PHE A 13 1.31 -17.45 19.56
N ILE A 14 2.25 -16.53 19.27
CA ILE A 14 3.63 -16.54 19.77
C ILE A 14 3.89 -15.19 20.44
N SER A 15 4.27 -15.20 21.71
CA SER A 15 4.61 -13.98 22.44
C SER A 15 6.02 -13.51 22.08
N HIS A 16 6.17 -12.20 21.84
CA HIS A 16 7.46 -11.55 21.63
C HIS A 16 7.51 -10.23 22.40
N THR A 17 8.69 -9.88 22.95
CA THR A 17 8.91 -8.60 23.63
C THR A 17 9.82 -7.73 22.78
N ILE A 18 9.43 -6.48 22.53
CA ILE A 18 10.22 -5.49 21.80
C ILE A 18 10.48 -4.27 22.67
N HIS A 19 11.68 -3.69 22.56
CA HIS A 19 12.02 -2.43 23.21
C HIS A 19 11.92 -1.29 22.21
N VAL A 20 11.07 -0.30 22.51
CA VAL A 20 10.86 0.88 21.68
C VAL A 20 11.15 2.15 22.47
N ARG A 21 11.59 3.21 21.78
CA ARG A 21 11.81 4.52 22.43
C ARG A 21 10.48 5.09 22.90
N LYS A 22 10.43 5.62 24.12
CA LYS A 22 9.20 6.15 24.74
C LYS A 22 8.48 7.18 23.87
N CYS A 23 9.22 8.04 23.16
CA CYS A 23 8.66 9.09 22.32
C CYS A 23 7.88 8.59 21.09
N ILE A 24 8.21 7.38 20.60
CA ILE A 24 7.53 6.78 19.43
C ILE A 24 6.62 5.62 19.81
N ALA A 25 6.64 5.19 21.07
CA ALA A 25 5.87 4.05 21.55
C ALA A 25 4.37 4.17 21.26
N PRO A 26 3.69 5.32 21.47
CA PRO A 26 2.27 5.43 21.15
C PRO A 26 1.93 5.15 19.68
N GLN A 27 2.79 5.60 18.75
CA GLN A 27 2.57 5.35 17.32
C GLN A 27 2.88 3.90 16.94
N LEU A 28 3.97 3.32 17.47
CA LEU A 28 4.36 1.95 17.15
C LEU A 28 3.42 0.91 17.74
N VAL A 29 2.89 1.14 18.95
CA VAL A 29 1.89 0.24 19.56
C VAL A 29 0.59 0.28 18.75
N SER A 30 0.06 1.46 18.43
CA SER A 30 -1.15 1.57 17.61
C SER A 30 -0.97 0.97 16.22
N LEU A 31 0.20 1.12 15.61
CA LEU A 31 0.53 0.47 14.35
C LEU A 31 0.53 -1.06 14.49
N ALA A 32 1.16 -1.59 15.55
CA ALA A 32 1.19 -3.03 15.82
C ALA A 32 -0.22 -3.59 16.04
N ASP A 33 -1.06 -2.90 16.81
CA ASP A 33 -2.45 -3.32 17.06
C ASP A 33 -3.23 -3.47 15.75
N ARG A 34 -3.07 -2.52 14.82
CA ARG A 34 -3.70 -2.58 13.49
C ARG A 34 -3.10 -3.65 12.59
N LEU A 35 -1.77 -3.80 12.63
CA LEU A 35 -1.06 -4.77 11.79
C LEU A 35 -1.40 -6.21 12.19
N PHE A 36 -1.58 -6.47 13.49
CA PHE A 36 -1.83 -7.80 14.03
C PHE A 36 -3.29 -8.05 14.41
N ALA A 37 -4.21 -7.17 14.01
CA ALA A 37 -5.64 -7.42 14.14
C ALA A 37 -6.02 -8.69 13.37
N ASP A 38 -6.83 -9.55 14.00
CA ASP A 38 -7.33 -10.80 13.40
C ASP A 38 -8.61 -10.53 12.58
N ASP A 39 -8.47 -9.66 11.58
CA ASP A 39 -9.54 -9.23 10.69
C ASP A 39 -9.02 -8.98 9.26
N ALA A 40 -9.92 -8.55 8.37
CA ALA A 40 -9.58 -8.29 6.97
C ALA A 40 -8.54 -7.16 6.81
N ASP A 41 -8.56 -6.17 7.70
CA ASP A 41 -7.64 -5.04 7.65
C ASP A 41 -6.24 -5.46 8.09
N GLY A 42 -6.12 -6.22 9.18
CA GLY A 42 -4.85 -6.75 9.64
C GLY A 42 -4.18 -7.62 8.57
N ASP A 43 -4.95 -8.50 7.93
CA ASP A 43 -4.45 -9.29 6.80
C ASP A 43 -4.02 -8.43 5.60
N ALA A 44 -4.77 -7.37 5.29
CA ALA A 44 -4.41 -6.43 4.24
C ALA A 44 -3.10 -5.68 4.58
N PHE A 45 -2.94 -5.21 5.82
CA PHE A 45 -1.71 -4.54 6.28
C PHE A 45 -0.50 -5.47 6.25
N GLN A 46 -0.64 -6.71 6.75
CA GLN A 46 0.43 -7.70 6.71
C GLN A 46 0.84 -8.00 5.26
N THR A 47 -0.13 -8.15 4.37
CA THR A 47 0.13 -8.38 2.93
C THR A 47 0.85 -7.19 2.29
N ALA A 48 0.43 -5.96 2.59
CA ALA A 48 1.02 -4.73 2.07
C ALA A 48 2.45 -4.51 2.58
N LEU A 49 2.74 -4.83 3.85
CA LEU A 49 4.06 -4.63 4.44
C LEU A 49 5.03 -5.76 4.18
N ARG A 50 4.56 -7.00 3.98
CA ARG A 50 5.42 -8.17 3.78
C ARG A 50 6.56 -7.94 2.78
N PRO A 51 6.35 -7.34 1.59
CA PRO A 51 7.43 -7.10 0.64
C PRO A 51 8.60 -6.28 1.22
N PHE A 52 8.36 -5.37 2.17
CA PHE A 52 9.40 -4.53 2.75
C PHE A 52 10.39 -5.28 3.65
N PHE A 53 10.04 -6.51 4.07
CA PHE A 53 10.83 -7.33 4.99
C PHE A 53 11.50 -8.54 4.32
N LEU A 54 11.37 -8.70 3.00
CA LEU A 54 11.92 -9.86 2.27
C LEU A 54 13.37 -9.69 1.81
N ALA A 55 13.93 -8.48 1.87
CA ALA A 55 15.30 -8.20 1.42
C ALA A 55 16.25 -7.95 2.59
N GLU A 56 17.55 -8.15 2.35
CA GLU A 56 18.61 -7.85 3.32
C GLU A 56 18.68 -6.36 3.65
N ARG A 57 18.51 -5.51 2.63
CA ARG A 57 18.45 -4.05 2.80
C ARG A 57 17.01 -3.59 3.00
N PRO A 58 16.78 -2.60 3.89
CA PRO A 58 15.47 -1.99 4.04
C PRO A 58 14.96 -1.44 2.72
N ARG A 59 13.76 -1.84 2.30
CA ARG A 59 13.11 -1.20 1.15
C ARG A 59 12.49 0.10 1.60
N ILE A 60 12.70 1.17 0.84
CA ILE A 60 12.14 2.50 1.14
C ILE A 60 11.02 2.89 0.19
N ALA A 61 10.95 2.25 -0.98
CA ALA A 61 9.85 2.38 -1.92
C ALA A 61 9.73 1.12 -2.78
N ILE A 62 8.49 0.82 -3.18
CA ILE A 62 8.17 -0.24 -4.14
C ILE A 62 7.26 0.41 -5.19
N LEU A 63 7.73 0.47 -6.43
CA LEU A 63 6.96 0.92 -7.57
C LEU A 63 6.67 -0.31 -8.43
N LYS A 64 5.41 -0.56 -8.74
CA LYS A 64 4.97 -1.79 -9.39
C LYS A 64 4.10 -1.45 -10.59
N GLY A 65 4.53 -1.86 -11.77
CA GLY A 65 3.67 -2.07 -12.93
C GLY A 65 3.29 -3.55 -13.04
N ASP A 66 2.61 -3.89 -14.12
CA ASP A 66 2.15 -5.27 -14.36
C ASP A 66 3.33 -6.23 -14.55
N GLU A 67 4.30 -5.84 -15.38
CA GLU A 67 5.47 -6.67 -15.74
C GLU A 67 6.75 -6.27 -15.00
N ILE A 68 6.83 -5.05 -14.46
CA ILE A 68 8.06 -4.52 -13.86
C ILE A 68 7.83 -4.11 -12.42
N TRP A 69 8.66 -4.64 -11.50
CA TRP A 69 8.64 -4.24 -10.11
C TRP A 69 9.98 -3.62 -9.75
N PHE A 70 9.95 -2.46 -9.13
CA PHE A 70 11.13 -1.69 -8.80
C PHE A 70 11.19 -1.46 -7.28
N HIS A 71 12.18 -2.08 -6.65
CA HIS A 71 12.38 -2.04 -5.21
C HIS A 71 13.57 -1.14 -4.90
N VAL A 72 13.30 0.03 -4.33
CA VAL A 72 14.34 0.98 -3.93
C VAL A 72 14.89 0.58 -2.57
N GLU A 73 16.21 0.42 -2.48
CA GLU A 73 16.90 -0.01 -1.26
C GLU A 73 17.49 1.20 -0.53
N GLY A 74 17.15 1.32 0.76
CA GLY A 74 17.66 2.36 1.64
C GLY A 74 18.80 1.90 2.55
N PRO A 75 19.23 2.79 3.47
CA PRO A 75 18.73 4.16 3.68
C PRO A 75 19.06 5.13 2.54
N LEU A 76 18.39 6.29 2.54
CA LEU A 76 18.74 7.41 1.67
C LEU A 76 19.94 8.17 2.24
N HIS A 77 20.84 8.61 1.37
CA HIS A 77 22.00 9.43 1.72
C HIS A 77 21.98 10.75 0.95
N ASP A 78 22.15 11.88 1.66
CA ASP A 78 22.39 13.17 1.02
C ASP A 78 23.86 13.28 0.58
N CYS A 79 24.07 13.65 -0.67
CA CYS A 79 25.37 13.89 -1.27
C CYS A 79 25.32 15.19 -2.07
N GLY A 80 25.61 16.32 -1.40
CA GLY A 80 25.65 17.63 -2.05
C GLY A 80 24.26 18.15 -2.43
N GLY A 81 23.25 17.92 -1.59
CA GLY A 81 21.87 18.37 -1.82
C GLY A 81 21.05 17.48 -2.76
N ARG A 82 21.63 16.38 -3.23
CA ARG A 82 20.91 15.30 -3.91
C ARG A 82 20.88 14.06 -3.03
N THR A 83 19.71 13.43 -2.91
CA THR A 83 19.53 12.20 -2.15
C THR A 83 19.66 10.98 -3.05
N PHE A 84 20.36 9.96 -2.56
CA PHE A 84 20.59 8.70 -3.27
C PHE A 84 20.16 7.50 -2.41
N PRO A 85 19.50 6.49 -2.99
CA PRO A 85 19.34 5.19 -2.35
C PRO A 85 20.67 4.41 -2.37
N LEU A 86 20.77 3.33 -1.60
CA LEU A 86 21.93 2.42 -1.65
C LEU A 86 21.93 1.52 -2.91
N GLY A 87 20.85 1.55 -3.67
CA GLY A 87 20.67 0.78 -4.89
C GLY A 87 19.20 0.45 -5.10
N ALA A 88 18.94 -0.48 -6.02
CA ALA A 88 17.62 -1.02 -6.22
C ALA A 88 17.68 -2.44 -6.79
N GLN A 89 16.56 -3.16 -6.65
CA GLN A 89 16.30 -4.42 -7.33
C GLN A 89 15.13 -4.22 -8.29
N VAL A 90 15.35 -4.49 -9.57
CA VAL A 90 14.33 -4.47 -10.62
C VAL A 90 13.97 -5.91 -10.92
N PHE A 91 12.70 -6.26 -10.78
CA PHE A 91 12.14 -7.47 -11.36
C PHE A 91 11.50 -7.12 -12.69
N VAL A 92 11.82 -7.87 -13.73
CA VAL A 92 11.14 -7.79 -15.03
C VAL A 92 10.57 -9.17 -15.32
N ASP A 93 9.27 -9.23 -15.61
CA ASP A 93 8.59 -10.48 -15.89
C ASP A 93 9.29 -11.20 -17.06
N HIS A 94 9.34 -12.53 -16.96
CA HIS A 94 10.07 -13.43 -17.86
C HIS A 94 11.61 -13.24 -17.92
N ARG A 95 12.19 -12.21 -17.31
CA ARG A 95 13.64 -11.93 -17.32
C ARG A 95 14.30 -12.07 -15.96
N GLY A 96 13.55 -11.93 -14.87
CA GLY A 96 14.05 -12.10 -13.51
C GLY A 96 14.56 -10.80 -12.88
N TRP A 97 15.55 -10.93 -11.99
CA TRP A 97 16.03 -9.83 -11.14
C TRP A 97 17.31 -9.17 -11.69
N LEU A 98 17.34 -7.85 -11.65
CA LEU A 98 18.48 -7.00 -11.98
C LEU A 98 18.78 -6.07 -10.81
N GLN A 99 20.04 -6.05 -10.37
CA GLN A 99 20.51 -5.11 -9.37
C GLN A 99 21.01 -3.81 -10.01
N LEU A 100 20.60 -2.68 -9.46
CA LEU A 100 21.07 -1.35 -9.85
C LEU A 100 21.93 -0.73 -8.75
N GLY A 101 22.96 0.01 -9.18
CA GLY A 101 23.76 0.85 -8.29
C GLY A 101 22.99 2.12 -7.86
N PRO A 102 23.52 2.89 -6.88
CA PRO A 102 22.88 4.09 -6.34
C PRO A 102 22.46 5.13 -7.38
N VAL A 103 23.32 5.41 -8.38
CA VAL A 103 23.09 6.45 -9.39
C VAL A 103 21.94 6.07 -10.33
N ASP A 104 21.99 4.86 -10.89
CA ASP A 104 20.95 4.35 -11.79
C ASP A 104 19.62 4.15 -11.06
N ALA A 105 19.68 3.68 -9.81
CA ALA A 105 18.50 3.55 -8.97
C ALA A 105 17.85 4.91 -8.71
N ALA A 106 18.63 5.96 -8.43
CA ALA A 106 18.11 7.31 -8.24
C ALA A 106 17.49 7.87 -9.54
N ASP A 107 18.16 7.69 -10.68
CA ASP A 107 17.66 8.15 -11.99
C ASP A 107 16.35 7.45 -12.36
N LEU A 108 16.32 6.11 -12.30
CA LEU A 108 15.11 5.34 -12.60
C LEU A 108 13.97 5.66 -11.62
N HIS A 109 14.26 5.84 -10.34
CA HIS A 109 13.24 6.21 -9.35
C HIS A 109 12.60 7.57 -9.69
N ALA A 110 13.38 8.56 -10.09
CA ALA A 110 12.85 9.86 -10.51
C ALA A 110 11.95 9.73 -11.75
N ARG A 111 12.43 9.05 -12.79
CA ARG A 111 11.68 8.83 -14.04
C ARG A 111 10.36 8.09 -13.82
N LEU A 112 10.36 7.05 -12.98
CA LEU A 112 9.15 6.30 -12.69
C LEU A 112 8.12 7.13 -11.93
N ARG A 113 8.56 8.00 -11.00
CA ARG A 113 7.65 8.93 -10.30
C ARG A 113 7.05 9.96 -11.25
N GLU A 114 7.86 10.55 -12.11
CA GLU A 114 7.39 11.49 -13.13
C GLU A 114 6.37 10.81 -14.08
N ALA A 115 6.62 9.56 -14.47
CA ALA A 115 5.68 8.80 -15.31
C ALA A 115 4.37 8.50 -14.59
N ILE A 116 4.41 8.15 -13.30
CA ILE A 116 3.21 7.95 -12.46
C ILE A 116 2.41 9.26 -12.35
N ASP A 117 3.08 10.37 -12.03
CA ASP A 117 2.45 11.67 -11.88
C ASP A 117 1.79 12.10 -13.20
N ALA A 118 2.48 11.97 -14.33
CA ALA A 118 1.95 12.30 -15.65
C ALA A 118 0.71 11.46 -16.00
N ALA A 119 0.76 10.15 -15.77
CA ALA A 119 -0.38 9.26 -16.02
C ALA A 119 -1.59 9.63 -15.14
N ALA A 120 -1.36 9.90 -13.85
CA ALA A 120 -2.40 10.28 -12.91
C ALA A 120 -3.04 11.64 -13.27
N PHE A 121 -2.23 12.66 -13.56
CA PHE A 121 -2.76 13.97 -13.93
C PHE A 121 -3.56 13.93 -15.23
N ASN A 122 -3.10 13.20 -16.24
CA ASN A 122 -3.85 13.06 -17.50
C ASN A 122 -5.23 12.46 -17.24
N TRP A 123 -5.29 11.36 -16.48
CA TRP A 123 -6.57 10.72 -16.15
C TRP A 123 -7.50 11.65 -15.36
N LEU A 124 -6.97 12.39 -14.38
CA LEU A 124 -7.77 13.33 -13.58
C LEU A 124 -8.31 14.50 -14.43
N ILE A 125 -7.54 14.99 -15.41
CA ILE A 125 -7.96 16.06 -16.33
C ILE A 125 -9.06 15.55 -17.27
N GLU A 126 -8.87 14.37 -17.86
CA GLU A 126 -9.85 13.75 -18.77
C GLU A 126 -11.23 13.56 -18.12
N HIS A 127 -11.26 13.39 -16.80
CA HIS A 127 -12.49 13.18 -16.02
C HIS A 127 -12.96 14.43 -15.25
N ASP A 128 -12.33 15.60 -15.46
CA ASP A 128 -12.63 16.87 -14.77
C ASP A 128 -12.67 16.76 -13.22
N LEU A 129 -11.72 16.00 -12.66
CA LEU A 129 -11.67 15.72 -11.21
C LEU A 129 -10.73 16.66 -10.44
N LEU A 130 -9.87 17.41 -11.14
CA LEU A 130 -8.93 18.33 -10.47
C LEU A 130 -9.62 19.43 -9.66
N ASN A 131 -10.80 19.86 -10.11
CA ASN A 131 -11.61 20.88 -9.41
C ASN A 131 -12.29 20.35 -8.14
N GLN A 132 -12.25 19.03 -7.91
CA GLN A 132 -12.85 18.36 -6.75
C GLN A 132 -11.82 18.09 -5.64
N CYS A 133 -10.57 18.50 -5.83
CA CYS A 133 -9.51 18.28 -4.84
C CYS A 133 -9.74 19.14 -3.60
N GLU A 134 -9.78 18.48 -2.44
CA GLU A 134 -9.82 19.13 -1.13
C GLU A 134 -8.41 19.23 -0.52
N PRO A 135 -8.08 20.31 0.22
CA PRO A 135 -6.76 20.50 0.82
C PRO A 135 -6.45 19.52 1.95
N LEU A 136 -7.49 18.90 2.52
CA LEU A 136 -7.38 17.93 3.59
C LEU A 136 -7.89 16.58 3.11
N ARG A 137 -7.22 15.51 3.55
CA ARG A 137 -7.69 14.16 3.33
C ARG A 137 -9.08 14.00 3.93
N SER A 138 -10.05 13.62 3.10
CA SER A 138 -11.42 13.35 3.53
C SER A 138 -11.45 12.29 4.63
N ARG A 139 -12.30 12.49 5.64
CA ARG A 139 -12.58 11.46 6.63
C ARG A 139 -13.48 10.40 5.98
N CYS A 140 -13.17 9.14 6.25
CA CYS A 140 -13.98 8.01 5.79
C CYS A 140 -14.84 7.50 6.95
N ASN A 141 -16.16 7.52 6.79
CA ASN A 141 -17.11 6.85 7.68
C ASN A 141 -17.29 5.41 7.22
N ARG A 142 -16.34 4.56 7.59
CA ARG A 142 -16.18 3.20 7.05
C ARG A 142 -17.45 2.35 7.00
N PRO A 143 -18.30 2.25 8.04
CA PRO A 143 -19.53 1.46 7.95
C PRO A 143 -20.44 1.86 6.78
N ILE A 144 -20.46 3.15 6.42
CA ILE A 144 -21.27 3.67 5.32
C ILE A 144 -20.48 3.62 4.02
N ASP A 145 -19.27 4.16 4.01
CA ASP A 145 -18.47 4.33 2.79
C ASP A 145 -18.02 2.98 2.20
N ASP A 146 -17.70 1.99 3.04
CA ASP A 146 -17.31 0.65 2.58
C ASP A 146 -18.52 -0.08 1.97
N GLU A 147 -19.72 0.09 2.52
CA GLU A 147 -20.95 -0.48 1.95
C GLU A 147 -21.28 0.15 0.59
N VAL A 148 -21.19 1.48 0.48
CA VAL A 148 -21.36 2.20 -0.78
C VAL A 148 -20.35 1.72 -1.82
N ALA A 149 -19.08 1.58 -1.45
CA ALA A 149 -18.04 1.09 -2.33
C ALA A 149 -18.33 -0.34 -2.82
N LEU A 150 -18.75 -1.25 -1.93
CA LEU A 150 -19.10 -2.62 -2.31
C LEU A 150 -20.29 -2.69 -3.27
N ARG A 151 -21.30 -1.84 -3.09
CA ARG A 151 -22.44 -1.72 -4.02
C ARG A 151 -21.99 -1.23 -5.40
N GLN A 152 -21.18 -0.16 -5.45
CA GLN A 152 -20.62 0.36 -6.70
C GLN A 152 -19.80 -0.69 -7.44
N MET A 153 -18.99 -1.48 -6.73
CA MET A 153 -18.23 -2.59 -7.32
C MET A 153 -19.14 -3.69 -7.87
N ALA A 154 -20.21 -4.04 -7.15
CA ALA A 154 -21.16 -5.05 -7.59
C ALA A 154 -21.93 -4.61 -8.84
N ASP A 155 -22.38 -3.36 -8.88
CA ASP A 155 -23.07 -2.78 -10.03
C ASP A 155 -22.15 -2.77 -11.26
N ALA A 156 -20.90 -2.35 -11.11
CA ALA A 156 -19.89 -2.37 -12.18
C ALA A 156 -19.60 -3.80 -12.67
N ALA A 157 -19.67 -4.80 -11.79
CA ALA A 157 -19.49 -6.21 -12.11
C ALA A 157 -20.78 -6.90 -12.62
N ALA A 158 -21.90 -6.16 -12.73
CA ALA A 158 -23.23 -6.71 -13.02
C ALA A 158 -23.67 -7.83 -12.05
N LEU A 159 -23.29 -7.74 -10.78
CA LEU A 159 -23.64 -8.66 -9.71
C LEU A 159 -24.68 -8.01 -8.77
N ILE A 160 -25.68 -8.79 -8.33
CA ILE A 160 -26.68 -8.31 -7.36
C ILE A 160 -26.03 -8.25 -5.97
N TYR A 161 -25.81 -7.05 -5.43
CA TYR A 161 -25.45 -6.86 -4.03
C TYR A 161 -26.72 -6.90 -3.17
N PRO A 162 -26.84 -7.80 -2.17
CA PRO A 162 -28.03 -7.83 -1.33
C PRO A 162 -28.11 -6.55 -0.49
N GLU A 163 -29.25 -5.87 -0.55
CA GLU A 163 -29.56 -4.76 0.37
C GLU A 163 -29.55 -5.31 1.80
N ALA A 164 -28.60 -4.87 2.62
CA ALA A 164 -28.72 -5.03 4.06
C ALA A 164 -29.75 -4.01 4.53
N GLU A 165 -30.86 -4.48 5.09
CA GLU A 165 -31.83 -3.59 5.74
C GLU A 165 -31.13 -2.79 6.85
N PRO A 166 -31.48 -1.50 7.02
CA PRO A 166 -30.93 -0.70 8.10
C PRO A 166 -31.31 -1.36 9.44
N SER A 167 -30.28 -1.77 10.20
CA SER A 167 -30.45 -2.23 11.58
C SER A 167 -30.94 -1.06 12.43
N ASN A 168 -32.26 -0.95 12.58
CA ASN A 168 -32.87 -0.15 13.63
C ASN A 168 -32.60 -0.85 14.98
N ALA A 169 -31.63 -0.33 15.73
CA ALA A 169 -31.48 -0.56 17.16
C ALA A 169 -31.00 0.73 17.83
#